data_AF-A0A4R9JK79-F1
#
_entry.id   AF-A0A4R9JK79-F1
#
_cell.length_a   1.000
_cell.length_b   1.000
_cell.length_c   1.000
_cell.angle_alpha   90.00
_cell.angle_beta   90.00
_cell.angle_gamma   90.00
#
_symmetry.space_group_name_H-M   'P 1'
#
loop_
_entity.id
_entity.type
_entity.pdbx_description
1 polymer ?
#
loop_
_entity_poly.entity_id
_entity_poly.type
_entity_poly.pdbx_seq_one_letter_code
_entity_poly.pdbx_strand_id
1 'polypeptide(L)'
;MRSIWYIEILSFFGSLLAGGFFLLCLVVLGLLNYEYLNLFLGLLVMIFVSILSFIPQKDQKVSFRPVIFSFLNQGFVLFLFGVYEVFKPTDISFLWTILSFQTLFFFFVSNPIQRFLSPILFFVFSVVLLFEYKILILVPILTAVSVALFYRFTQPENIPENFESLPYSLCISLLCLAGFSFFPELKQSPKIPQLQTVVFYLAGCFFLYQELIPQTNYRILTTLLLFFGLIFFPTLETPGVIASFLVILVSFAKGYPFLTYLAWASLVLFYFGFYYDLDSTLLEKSQMMFGSSLLFFLSYFGLRFSPFRKKR
;
A
#
# COMPACT_ATOMS: atom_id res chain seq x y z
N MET A 1 23.03 -3.80 -17.75
CA MET A 1 23.17 -2.34 -17.54
C MET A 1 21.86 -1.83 -16.99
N ARG A 2 21.86 -1.09 -15.86
CA ARG A 2 20.65 -0.51 -15.26
C ARG A 2 20.00 0.41 -16.29
N SER A 3 18.80 0.07 -16.78
CA SER A 3 17.95 1.03 -17.48
C SER A 3 17.78 2.23 -16.56
N ILE A 4 17.88 3.43 -17.13
CA ILE A 4 17.85 4.63 -16.31
C ILE A 4 16.38 4.88 -15.96
N TRP A 5 16.04 4.78 -14.67
CA TRP A 5 14.67 4.72 -14.16
C TRP A 5 13.75 5.87 -14.67
N TYR A 6 14.32 7.04 -14.96
CA TYR A 6 13.57 8.15 -15.55
C TYR A 6 13.03 7.84 -16.97
N ILE A 7 13.74 7.03 -17.77
CA ILE A 7 13.31 6.62 -19.11
C ILE A 7 12.10 5.69 -19.01
N GLU A 8 12.07 4.82 -17.99
CA GLU A 8 10.95 3.91 -17.78
C GLU A 8 9.69 4.65 -17.31
N ILE A 9 9.85 5.63 -16.42
CA ILE A 9 8.74 6.51 -16.00
C ILE A 9 8.22 7.32 -17.19
N LEU A 10 9.12 7.94 -17.96
CA LEU A 10 8.71 8.72 -19.13
C LEU A 10 8.04 7.84 -20.19
N SER A 11 8.56 6.62 -20.40
CA SER A 11 7.96 5.63 -21.29
C SER A 11 6.60 5.16 -20.80
N PHE A 12 6.40 5.04 -19.48
CA PHE A 12 5.11 4.75 -18.87
C PHE A 12 4.09 5.86 -19.11
N PHE A 13 4.46 7.13 -18.87
CA PHE A 13 3.56 8.25 -19.14
C PHE A 13 3.27 8.38 -20.64
N GLY A 14 4.30 8.24 -21.48
CA GLY A 14 4.16 8.23 -22.93
C GLY A 14 3.26 7.11 -23.43
N SER A 15 3.37 5.90 -22.87
CA SER A 15 2.50 4.78 -23.24
C SER A 15 1.07 4.98 -22.77
N LEU A 16 0.86 5.54 -21.57
CA LEU A 16 -0.47 5.86 -21.05
C LEU A 16 -1.15 6.90 -21.94
N LEU A 17 -0.42 7.93 -22.34
CA LEU A 17 -0.90 8.97 -23.25
C LEU A 17 -1.20 8.41 -24.64
N ALA A 18 -0.29 7.64 -25.24
CA ALA A 18 -0.48 7.01 -26.54
C ALA A 18 -1.71 6.12 -26.58
N GLY A 19 -1.92 5.33 -25.54
CA GLY A 19 -3.10 4.49 -25.50
C GLY A 19 -4.39 5.23 -25.06
N GLY A 20 -4.27 6.39 -24.40
CA GLY A 20 -5.36 7.36 -24.29
C GLY A 20 -5.80 7.87 -25.67
N PHE A 21 -4.87 8.19 -26.57
CA PHE A 21 -5.19 8.52 -27.96
C PHE A 21 -5.79 7.34 -28.73
N PHE A 22 -5.36 6.11 -28.43
CA PHE A 22 -6.00 4.92 -29.00
C PHE A 22 -7.48 4.83 -28.60
N LEU A 23 -7.80 5.01 -27.31
CA LEU A 23 -9.19 5.06 -26.85
C LEU A 23 -9.97 6.21 -27.52
N LEU A 24 -9.37 7.40 -27.61
CA LEU A 24 -9.99 8.56 -28.26
C LEU A 24 -10.27 8.28 -29.75
N CYS A 25 -9.37 7.61 -30.46
CA CYS A 25 -9.59 7.19 -31.84
C CYS A 25 -10.80 6.26 -31.95
N LEU A 26 -10.94 5.29 -31.04
CA LEU A 26 -12.12 4.41 -31.01
C LEU A 26 -13.42 5.17 -30.73
N VAL A 27 -13.37 6.20 -29.86
CA VAL A 27 -14.51 7.11 -29.63
C VAL A 27 -14.88 7.85 -30.91
N VAL A 28 -13.91 8.48 -31.58
CA VAL A 28 -14.14 9.30 -32.79
C VAL A 28 -14.69 8.47 -33.94
N LEU A 29 -14.24 7.22 -34.07
CA LEU A 29 -14.77 6.28 -35.06
C LEU A 29 -16.17 5.75 -34.71
N GLY A 30 -16.71 6.12 -33.54
CA GLY A 30 -18.01 5.64 -33.06
C GLY A 30 -18.02 4.14 -32.72
N LEU A 31 -16.86 3.50 -32.63
CA LEU A 31 -16.74 2.07 -32.32
C LEU A 31 -17.14 1.79 -30.87
N LEU A 32 -16.88 2.74 -29.96
CA LEU A 32 -17.27 2.59 -28.55
C LEU A 32 -18.77 2.73 -28.30
N ASN A 33 -19.59 3.08 -29.31
CA ASN A 33 -21.04 3.12 -29.17
C ASN A 33 -21.68 1.72 -29.16
N TYR A 34 -20.92 0.68 -29.50
CA TYR A 34 -21.40 -0.69 -29.51
C TYR A 34 -20.99 -1.38 -28.20
N GLU A 35 -21.95 -1.54 -27.27
CA GLU A 35 -21.74 -2.08 -25.92
C GLU A 35 -20.97 -3.42 -25.92
N TYR A 36 -21.37 -4.34 -26.81
CA TYR A 36 -20.70 -5.64 -26.97
C TYR A 36 -19.28 -5.52 -27.51
N LEU A 37 -19.01 -4.55 -28.38
CA LEU A 37 -17.69 -4.34 -28.94
C LEU A 37 -16.70 -3.94 -27.84
N ASN A 38 -17.10 -3.05 -26.94
CA ASN A 38 -16.27 -2.62 -25.79
C ASN A 38 -15.84 -3.83 -24.95
N LEU A 39 -16.78 -4.70 -24.63
CA LEU A 39 -16.55 -5.91 -23.84
C LEU A 39 -15.58 -6.87 -24.54
N PHE A 40 -15.87 -7.26 -25.79
CA PHE A 40 -15.07 -8.26 -26.51
C PHE A 40 -13.69 -7.71 -26.90
N LEU A 41 -13.62 -6.45 -27.34
CA LEU A 41 -12.36 -5.80 -27.70
C LEU A 41 -11.46 -5.68 -26.46
N GLY A 42 -12.01 -5.22 -25.33
CA GLY A 42 -11.26 -5.11 -24.08
C GLY A 42 -10.68 -6.45 -23.64
N LEU A 43 -11.51 -7.50 -23.65
CA LEU A 43 -11.09 -8.86 -23.30
C LEU A 43 -10.01 -9.40 -24.25
N LEU A 44 -10.18 -9.20 -25.56
CA LEU A 44 -9.21 -9.63 -26.57
C LEU A 44 -7.86 -8.94 -26.37
N VAL A 45 -7.85 -7.61 -26.17
CA VAL A 45 -6.63 -6.84 -25.88
C VAL A 45 -5.96 -7.37 -24.62
N MET A 46 -6.70 -7.61 -23.53
CA MET A 46 -6.13 -8.15 -22.30
C MET A 46 -5.46 -9.52 -22.50
N ILE A 47 -6.13 -10.45 -23.20
CA ILE A 47 -5.57 -11.79 -23.47
C ILE A 47 -4.32 -11.68 -24.33
N PHE A 48 -4.39 -10.92 -25.43
CA PHE A 48 -3.29 -10.75 -26.36
C PHE A 48 -2.05 -10.16 -25.67
N VAL A 49 -2.25 -9.10 -24.89
CA VAL A 49 -1.18 -8.44 -24.13
C VAL A 49 -0.61 -9.37 -23.04
N SER A 50 -1.45 -10.17 -22.39
CA SER A 50 -1.00 -11.15 -21.40
C SER A 50 -0.11 -12.22 -22.03
N ILE A 51 -0.48 -12.76 -23.19
CA ILE A 51 0.33 -13.73 -23.95
C ILE A 51 1.67 -13.10 -24.36
N LEU A 52 1.64 -11.87 -24.90
CA LEU A 52 2.86 -11.15 -25.28
C LEU A 52 3.80 -10.92 -24.09
N SER A 53 3.26 -10.79 -22.86
CA SER A 53 4.06 -10.57 -21.65
C SER A 53 4.93 -11.78 -21.26
N PHE A 54 4.63 -12.98 -21.76
CA PHE A 54 5.41 -14.19 -21.51
C PHE A 54 6.53 -14.44 -22.52
N ILE A 55 6.55 -13.70 -23.64
CA ILE A 55 7.58 -13.90 -24.66
C ILE A 55 8.91 -13.33 -24.13
N PRO A 56 9.96 -14.15 -23.96
CA PRO A 56 11.22 -13.70 -23.40
C PRO A 56 11.90 -12.71 -24.35
N GLN A 57 12.03 -11.45 -23.93
CA GLN A 57 12.76 -10.41 -24.66
C GLN A 57 14.25 -10.56 -24.37
N LYS A 58 14.91 -11.45 -25.12
CA LYS A 58 16.29 -11.84 -24.81
C LYS A 58 17.36 -10.81 -25.17
N ASP A 59 17.09 -9.80 -26.01
CA ASP A 59 18.16 -8.93 -26.56
C ASP A 59 17.77 -7.47 -26.90
N GLN A 60 16.60 -6.97 -26.49
CA GLN A 60 16.15 -5.65 -26.95
C GLN A 60 16.61 -4.51 -26.03
N LYS A 61 17.31 -3.53 -26.61
CA LYS A 61 17.74 -2.26 -25.97
C LYS A 61 16.56 -1.35 -25.55
N VAL A 62 15.34 -1.67 -25.98
CA VAL A 62 14.13 -0.86 -25.76
C VAL A 62 13.16 -1.65 -24.89
N SER A 63 12.77 -1.08 -23.75
CA SER A 63 11.81 -1.68 -22.83
C SER A 63 10.39 -1.51 -23.40
N PHE A 64 9.82 -2.57 -23.97
CA PHE A 64 8.40 -2.60 -24.38
C PHE A 64 7.43 -2.77 -23.20
N ARG A 65 7.96 -3.00 -21.99
CA ARG A 65 7.16 -3.28 -20.78
C ARG A 65 6.14 -2.18 -20.44
N PRO A 66 6.47 -0.88 -20.52
CA PRO A 66 5.49 0.18 -20.22
C PRO A 66 4.37 0.26 -21.26
N VAL A 67 4.65 -0.09 -22.51
CA VAL A 67 3.65 -0.14 -23.59
C VAL A 67 2.68 -1.30 -23.36
N ILE A 68 3.20 -2.50 -23.11
CA ILE A 68 2.40 -3.69 -22.76
C ILE A 68 1.51 -3.39 -21.54
N PHE A 69 2.06 -2.78 -20.50
CA PHE A 69 1.29 -2.39 -19.31
C PHE A 69 0.14 -1.41 -19.63
N SER A 70 0.40 -0.38 -20.45
CA SER A 70 -0.60 0.61 -20.83
C SER A 70 -1.77 -0.02 -21.60
N PHE A 71 -1.46 -0.84 -22.61
CA PHE A 71 -2.48 -1.55 -23.38
C PHE A 71 -3.28 -2.54 -22.53
N LEU A 72 -2.64 -3.22 -21.57
CA LEU A 72 -3.35 -4.08 -20.62
C LEU A 72 -4.41 -3.29 -19.84
N ASN A 73 -4.03 -2.14 -19.28
CA ASN A 73 -4.96 -1.32 -18.51
C ASN A 73 -6.07 -0.70 -19.35
N GLN A 74 -5.79 -0.30 -20.59
CA GLN A 74 -6.83 0.18 -21.49
C GLN A 74 -7.78 -0.93 -21.91
N GLY A 75 -7.28 -2.12 -22.20
CA GLY A 75 -8.10 -3.31 -22.43
C GLY A 75 -8.99 -3.61 -21.22
N PHE A 76 -8.44 -3.49 -20.00
CA PHE A 76 -9.19 -3.65 -18.77
C PHE A 76 -10.27 -2.59 -18.57
N VAL A 77 -9.95 -1.31 -18.81
CA VAL A 77 -10.93 -0.21 -18.72
C VAL A 77 -12.06 -0.38 -19.74
N LEU A 78 -11.73 -0.72 -21.00
CA LEU A 78 -12.73 -1.02 -22.04
C LEU A 78 -13.62 -2.18 -21.65
N PHE A 79 -13.02 -3.26 -21.12
CA PHE A 79 -13.76 -4.41 -20.65
C PHE A 79 -14.72 -4.04 -19.52
N LEU A 80 -14.26 -3.26 -18.53
CA LEU A 80 -15.11 -2.79 -17.44
C LEU A 80 -16.27 -1.92 -17.94
N PHE A 81 -16.03 -1.00 -18.88
CA PHE A 81 -17.11 -0.22 -19.50
C PHE A 81 -18.12 -1.12 -20.21
N GLY A 82 -17.65 -2.06 -21.03
CA GLY A 82 -18.53 -3.01 -21.72
C GLY A 82 -19.33 -3.89 -20.76
N VAL A 83 -18.73 -4.35 -19.66
CA VAL A 83 -19.46 -5.09 -18.61
C VAL A 83 -20.55 -4.22 -17.98
N TYR A 84 -20.25 -2.95 -17.69
CA TYR A 84 -21.20 -2.04 -17.10
C TYR A 84 -22.39 -1.75 -18.04
N GLU A 85 -22.13 -1.51 -19.33
CA GLU A 85 -23.15 -1.21 -20.32
C GLU A 85 -24.05 -2.41 -20.63
N VAL A 86 -23.45 -3.58 -20.90
CA VAL A 86 -24.17 -4.79 -21.33
C VAL A 86 -24.96 -5.43 -20.19
N PHE A 87 -24.32 -5.62 -19.03
CA PHE A 87 -24.91 -6.37 -17.92
C PHE A 87 -25.58 -5.48 -16.87
N LYS A 88 -25.26 -4.18 -16.85
CA LYS A 88 -25.72 -3.22 -15.82
C LYS A 88 -25.63 -3.81 -14.41
N PRO A 89 -24.45 -4.34 -14.02
CA PRO A 89 -24.27 -4.99 -12.74
C PRO A 89 -24.52 -4.00 -11.61
N THR A 90 -24.92 -4.51 -10.45
CA THR A 90 -24.87 -3.71 -9.21
C THR A 90 -23.42 -3.30 -8.91
N ASP A 91 -23.23 -2.17 -8.22
CA ASP A 91 -21.90 -1.65 -7.86
C ASP A 91 -21.04 -2.70 -7.16
N ILE A 92 -21.67 -3.52 -6.31
CA ILE A 92 -21.03 -4.62 -5.60
C ILE A 92 -20.49 -5.69 -6.56
N SER A 93 -21.30 -6.13 -7.53
CA SER A 93 -20.87 -7.12 -8.53
C SER A 93 -19.75 -6.57 -9.42
N PHE A 94 -19.79 -5.28 -9.71
CA PHE A 94 -18.75 -4.59 -10.47
C PHE A 94 -17.41 -4.56 -9.71
N LEU A 95 -17.43 -4.22 -8.42
CA LEU A 95 -16.24 -4.25 -7.56
C LEU A 95 -15.63 -5.66 -7.44
N TRP A 96 -16.47 -6.70 -7.32
CA TRP A 96 -15.99 -8.09 -7.33
C TRP A 96 -15.30 -8.46 -8.65
N THR A 97 -15.79 -7.94 -9.77
CA THR A 97 -15.15 -8.13 -11.08
C THR A 97 -13.77 -7.49 -11.06
N ILE A 98 -13.64 -6.25 -10.59
CA ILE A 98 -12.35 -5.56 -10.46
C ILE A 98 -11.39 -6.37 -9.59
N LEU A 99 -11.81 -6.82 -8.40
CA LEU A 99 -10.97 -7.59 -7.49
C LEU A 99 -10.50 -8.90 -8.12
N SER A 100 -11.41 -9.62 -8.80
CA SER A 100 -11.08 -10.87 -9.50
C SER A 100 -10.00 -10.65 -10.56
N PHE A 101 -10.12 -9.58 -11.35
CA PHE A 101 -9.11 -9.23 -12.35
C PHE A 101 -7.79 -8.77 -11.72
N GLN A 102 -7.79 -8.04 -10.62
CA GLN A 102 -6.52 -7.70 -9.94
C GLN A 102 -5.80 -8.94 -9.41
N THR A 103 -6.54 -9.93 -8.89
CA THR A 103 -5.96 -11.22 -8.50
C THR A 103 -5.42 -11.97 -9.72
N LEU A 104 -6.18 -12.02 -10.83
CA LEU A 104 -5.72 -12.65 -12.07
C LEU A 104 -4.46 -11.96 -12.61
N PHE A 105 -4.44 -10.63 -12.69
CA PHE A 105 -3.28 -9.89 -13.16
C PHE A 105 -2.06 -10.12 -12.30
N PHE A 106 -2.23 -10.21 -10.98
CA PHE A 106 -1.13 -10.50 -10.08
C PHE A 106 -0.45 -11.85 -10.38
N PHE A 107 -1.23 -12.92 -10.61
CA PHE A 107 -0.68 -14.26 -10.85
C PHE A 107 -0.28 -14.52 -12.31
N PHE A 108 -1.07 -14.03 -13.27
CA PHE A 108 -0.93 -14.38 -14.69
C PHE A 108 -0.16 -13.36 -15.51
N VAL A 109 0.08 -12.13 -15.04
CA VAL A 109 0.84 -11.14 -15.81
C VAL A 109 2.27 -11.09 -15.29
N SER A 110 3.24 -11.26 -16.19
CA SER A 110 4.67 -11.25 -15.85
C SER A 110 5.24 -9.83 -15.62
N ASN A 111 4.46 -8.79 -15.93
CA ASN A 111 4.91 -7.41 -15.86
C ASN A 111 5.10 -6.94 -14.39
N PRO A 112 6.29 -6.46 -14.00
CA PRO A 112 6.58 -6.05 -12.62
C PRO A 112 5.74 -4.85 -12.16
N ILE A 113 5.37 -3.95 -13.09
CA ILE A 113 4.53 -2.78 -12.80
C ILE A 113 3.10 -3.23 -12.47
N GLN A 114 2.55 -4.18 -13.23
CA GLN A 114 1.22 -4.74 -12.94
C GLN A 114 1.21 -5.48 -11.61
N ARG A 115 2.24 -6.29 -11.33
CA ARG A 115 2.38 -6.99 -10.04
C ARG A 115 2.57 -6.04 -8.87
N PHE A 116 3.13 -4.86 -9.10
CA PHE A 116 3.22 -3.80 -8.11
C PHE A 116 1.85 -3.12 -7.90
N LEU A 117 1.11 -2.82 -8.96
CA LEU A 117 -0.16 -2.10 -8.86
C LEU A 117 -1.31 -2.97 -8.34
N SER A 118 -1.32 -4.25 -8.70
CA SER A 118 -2.45 -5.16 -8.43
C SER A 118 -2.74 -5.33 -6.92
N PRO A 119 -1.75 -5.53 -6.03
CA PRO A 119 -1.99 -5.57 -4.58
C PRO A 119 -2.55 -4.26 -4.04
N ILE A 120 -2.05 -3.11 -4.50
CA ILE A 120 -2.54 -1.79 -4.08
C ILE A 120 -4.02 -1.65 -4.42
N LEU A 121 -4.37 -1.90 -5.68
CA LEU A 121 -5.76 -1.84 -6.13
C LEU A 121 -6.63 -2.88 -5.42
N PHE A 122 -6.13 -4.10 -5.21
CA PHE A 122 -6.85 -5.14 -4.49
C PHE A 122 -7.23 -4.68 -3.08
N PHE A 123 -6.29 -4.13 -2.30
CA PHE A 123 -6.59 -3.64 -0.95
C PHE A 123 -7.52 -2.43 -0.95
N VAL A 124 -7.31 -1.47 -1.86
CA VAL A 124 -8.17 -0.28 -1.99
C VAL A 124 -9.61 -0.68 -2.35
N PHE A 125 -9.81 -1.46 -3.42
CA PHE A 125 -11.14 -1.90 -3.82
C PHE A 125 -11.78 -2.86 -2.82
N SER A 126 -10.98 -3.61 -2.04
CA SER A 126 -11.52 -4.42 -0.94
C SER A 126 -12.12 -3.54 0.17
N VAL A 127 -11.50 -2.40 0.50
CA VAL A 127 -12.10 -1.44 1.45
C VAL A 127 -13.38 -0.84 0.89
N VAL A 128 -13.38 -0.43 -0.38
CA VAL A 128 -14.60 0.09 -1.04
C VAL A 128 -15.70 -0.97 -1.04
N LEU A 129 -15.38 -2.24 -1.32
CA LEU A 129 -16.33 -3.34 -1.25
C LEU A 129 -16.90 -3.52 0.17
N LEU A 130 -16.05 -3.50 1.20
CA LEU A 130 -16.49 -3.59 2.60
C LEU A 130 -17.37 -2.42 3.01
N PHE A 131 -17.12 -1.24 2.45
CA PHE A 131 -17.94 -0.05 2.62
C PHE A 131 -19.33 -0.24 2.03
N GLU A 132 -19.43 -0.71 0.78
CA GLU A 132 -20.71 -1.01 0.13
C GLU A 132 -21.54 -2.05 0.89
N TYR A 133 -20.90 -3.09 1.43
CA TYR A 133 -21.58 -4.07 2.28
C TYR A 133 -21.91 -3.56 3.70
N LYS A 134 -21.39 -2.39 4.10
CA LYS A 134 -21.47 -1.84 5.46
C LYS A 134 -20.84 -2.75 6.53
N ILE A 135 -19.87 -3.60 6.16
CA ILE A 135 -19.16 -4.53 7.06
C ILE A 135 -17.75 -4.00 7.34
N LEU A 136 -17.66 -2.75 7.77
CA LEU A 136 -16.38 -2.06 8.01
C LEU A 136 -15.56 -2.66 9.17
N ILE A 137 -16.18 -3.50 10.02
CA ILE A 137 -15.49 -4.26 11.07
C ILE A 137 -14.43 -5.23 10.53
N LEU A 138 -14.49 -5.57 9.25
CA LEU A 138 -13.48 -6.42 8.59
C LEU A 138 -12.24 -5.65 8.12
N VAL A 139 -12.25 -4.31 8.13
CA VAL A 139 -11.09 -3.50 7.72
C VAL A 139 -9.84 -3.78 8.58
N PRO A 140 -9.92 -3.90 9.93
CA PRO A 140 -8.78 -4.31 10.74
C PRO A 140 -8.23 -5.71 10.38
N ILE A 141 -9.12 -6.65 10.01
CA ILE A 141 -8.69 -7.99 9.56
C ILE A 141 -7.93 -7.86 8.24
N LEU A 142 -8.43 -7.05 7.31
CA LEU A 142 -7.74 -6.76 6.05
C LEU A 142 -6.37 -6.10 6.29
N THR A 143 -6.26 -5.20 7.27
CA THR A 143 -4.95 -4.64 7.67
C THR A 143 -4.02 -5.69 8.25
N ALA A 144 -4.51 -6.61 9.07
CA ALA A 144 -3.70 -7.69 9.64
C ALA A 144 -3.16 -8.62 8.53
N VAL A 145 -3.98 -8.93 7.52
CA VAL A 145 -3.54 -9.69 6.33
C VAL A 145 -2.46 -8.92 5.57
N SER A 146 -2.66 -7.62 5.32
CA SER A 146 -1.67 -6.77 4.64
C SER A 146 -0.33 -6.72 5.38
N VAL A 147 -0.36 -6.54 6.70
CA VAL A 147 0.82 -6.54 7.58
C VAL A 147 1.53 -7.90 7.57
N ALA A 148 0.78 -9.00 7.67
CA ALA A 148 1.35 -10.35 7.66
C ALA A 148 2.04 -10.66 6.32
N LEU A 149 1.43 -10.26 5.20
CA LEU A 149 2.05 -10.39 3.87
C LEU A 149 3.28 -9.49 3.76
N PHE A 150 3.18 -8.22 4.18
CA PHE A 150 4.31 -7.28 4.14
C PHE A 150 5.51 -7.82 4.92
N TYR A 151 5.27 -8.33 6.13
CA TYR A 151 6.30 -8.96 6.95
C TYR A 151 6.91 -10.21 6.27
N ARG A 152 6.07 -11.10 5.73
CA ARG A 152 6.55 -12.33 5.07
C ARG A 152 7.44 -12.02 3.87
N PHE A 153 7.04 -11.07 3.04
CA PHE A 153 7.72 -10.74 1.80
C PHE A 153 8.86 -9.73 1.96
N THR A 154 9.03 -9.10 3.12
CA THR A 154 10.23 -8.31 3.42
C THR A 154 11.42 -9.16 3.88
N GLN A 155 11.22 -10.46 4.11
CA GLN A 155 12.32 -11.39 4.42
C GLN A 155 13.02 -11.83 3.13
N PRO A 156 14.37 -11.69 3.03
CA PRO A 156 15.11 -11.95 1.79
C PRO A 156 15.01 -13.41 1.33
N GLU A 157 14.86 -14.35 2.26
CA GLU A 157 14.77 -15.79 1.96
C GLU A 157 13.47 -16.20 1.23
N ASN A 158 12.45 -15.33 1.25
CA ASN A 158 11.09 -15.67 0.81
C ASN A 158 10.66 -14.99 -0.50
N ILE A 159 11.54 -14.25 -1.17
CA ILE A 159 11.18 -13.48 -2.37
C ILE A 159 11.68 -14.22 -3.62
N PRO A 160 10.80 -14.83 -4.43
CA PRO A 160 11.18 -15.27 -5.77
C PRO A 160 11.53 -14.03 -6.61
N GLU A 161 12.51 -14.12 -7.51
CA GLU A 161 12.98 -13.00 -8.36
C GLU A 161 11.83 -12.24 -9.07
N ASN A 162 10.73 -12.94 -9.39
CA ASN A 162 9.57 -12.34 -10.05
C ASN A 162 8.64 -11.51 -9.13
N PHE A 163 8.92 -11.40 -7.83
CA PHE A 163 8.10 -10.70 -6.83
C PHE A 163 8.88 -9.65 -6.02
N GLU A 164 10.02 -9.18 -6.52
CA GLU A 164 10.82 -8.13 -5.89
C GLU A 164 10.03 -6.82 -5.66
N SER A 165 8.99 -6.55 -6.45
CA SER A 165 8.16 -5.35 -6.29
C SER A 165 7.11 -5.46 -5.18
N LEU A 166 6.87 -6.65 -4.64
CA LEU A 166 5.79 -6.92 -3.69
C LEU A 166 5.93 -6.21 -2.33
N PRO A 167 7.12 -6.13 -1.70
CA PRO A 167 7.27 -5.43 -0.42
C PRO A 167 6.89 -3.95 -0.54
N TYR A 168 7.22 -3.35 -1.67
CA TYR A 168 6.90 -1.96 -1.98
C TYR A 168 5.40 -1.74 -2.19
N SER A 169 4.74 -2.63 -2.94
CA SER A 169 3.29 -2.54 -3.17
C SER A 169 2.49 -2.78 -1.90
N LEU A 170 2.89 -3.77 -1.08
CA LEU A 170 2.26 -4.06 0.20
C LEU A 170 2.46 -2.92 1.20
N CYS A 171 3.64 -2.28 1.22
CA CYS A 171 3.85 -1.09 2.04
C CYS A 171 2.90 0.05 1.64
N ILE A 172 2.77 0.34 0.34
CA ILE A 172 1.84 1.38 -0.12
C ILE A 172 0.40 1.00 0.22
N SER A 173 0.03 -0.27 0.01
CA SER A 173 -1.29 -0.79 0.39
C SER A 173 -1.57 -0.57 1.87
N LEU A 174 -0.61 -0.90 2.74
CA LEU A 174 -0.70 -0.75 4.19
C LEU A 174 -0.87 0.72 4.59
N LEU A 175 -0.09 1.62 3.99
CA LEU A 175 -0.22 3.06 4.21
C LEU A 175 -1.56 3.59 3.68
N CYS A 176 -2.05 3.12 2.53
CA CYS A 176 -3.39 3.46 2.04
C CYS A 176 -4.49 2.97 3.00
N LEU A 177 -4.40 1.74 3.50
CA LEU A 177 -5.33 1.18 4.50
C LEU A 177 -5.36 2.01 5.79
N ALA A 178 -4.21 2.50 6.23
CA ALA A 178 -4.14 3.42 7.36
C ALA A 178 -4.70 4.82 7.00
N GLY A 179 -4.48 5.26 5.76
CA GLY A 179 -5.05 6.48 5.16
C GLY A 179 -6.57 6.54 5.18
N PHE A 180 -7.23 5.39 5.04
CA PHE A 180 -8.68 5.30 5.09
C PHE A 180 -9.28 5.78 6.42
N SER A 181 -8.50 5.80 7.51
CA SER A 181 -8.95 6.35 8.79
C SER A 181 -9.34 7.84 8.74
N PHE A 182 -8.85 8.58 7.74
CA PHE A 182 -9.23 9.99 7.57
C PHE A 182 -10.61 10.20 6.92
N PHE A 183 -11.20 9.17 6.31
CA PHE A 183 -12.49 9.31 5.65
C PHE A 183 -13.62 9.48 6.69
N PRO A 184 -14.53 10.46 6.50
CA PRO A 184 -15.58 10.77 7.47
C PRO A 184 -16.44 9.58 7.85
N GLU A 185 -16.73 8.70 6.89
CA GLU A 185 -17.60 7.55 7.10
C GLU A 185 -16.97 6.49 8.01
N LEU A 186 -15.64 6.36 7.96
CA LEU A 186 -14.89 5.47 8.86
C LEU A 186 -14.71 6.09 10.26
N LYS A 187 -14.67 7.42 10.36
CA LYS A 187 -14.60 8.14 11.64
C LYS A 187 -15.87 8.00 12.49
N GLN A 188 -17.03 7.83 11.85
CA GLN A 188 -18.29 7.64 12.58
C GLN A 188 -18.26 6.41 13.51
N SER A 189 -17.39 5.43 13.24
CA SER A 189 -17.19 4.27 14.10
C SER A 189 -15.77 4.29 14.69
N PRO A 190 -15.54 4.95 15.83
CA PRO A 190 -14.20 5.12 16.42
C PRO A 190 -13.52 3.78 16.75
N LYS A 191 -14.30 2.69 16.87
CA LYS A 191 -13.79 1.34 17.11
C LYS A 191 -12.88 0.84 15.97
N ILE A 192 -13.15 1.23 14.72
CA ILE A 192 -12.42 0.73 13.55
C ILE A 192 -10.96 1.23 13.52
N PRO A 193 -10.70 2.55 13.55
CA PRO A 193 -9.32 3.04 13.58
C PRO A 193 -8.58 2.59 14.84
N GLN A 194 -9.25 2.49 15.99
CA GLN A 194 -8.66 1.93 17.21
C GLN A 194 -8.22 0.48 17.04
N LEU A 195 -9.04 -0.37 16.41
CA LEU A 195 -8.66 -1.75 16.12
C LEU A 195 -7.50 -1.84 15.12
N GLN A 196 -7.47 -0.98 14.09
CA GLN A 196 -6.32 -0.90 13.16
C GLN A 196 -5.04 -0.50 13.90
N THR A 197 -5.10 0.50 14.78
CA THR A 197 -4.00 0.92 15.64
C THR A 197 -3.48 -0.24 16.46
N VAL A 198 -4.37 -1.03 17.09
CA VAL A 198 -3.98 -2.22 17.85
C VAL A 198 -3.27 -3.23 16.96
N VAL A 199 -3.75 -3.48 15.74
CA VAL A 199 -3.10 -4.37 14.77
C VAL A 199 -1.68 -3.88 14.44
N PHE A 200 -1.50 -2.60 14.10
CA PHE A 200 -0.19 -2.03 13.81
C PHE A 200 0.74 -2.05 15.02
N TYR A 201 0.21 -1.74 16.21
CA TYR A 201 0.96 -1.75 17.45
C TYR A 201 1.48 -3.15 17.78
N LEU A 202 0.60 -4.16 17.76
CA LEU A 202 0.97 -5.55 18.02
C LEU A 202 1.99 -6.06 16.99
N ALA A 203 1.82 -5.70 15.72
CA ALA A 203 2.76 -6.03 14.67
C ALA A 203 4.13 -5.36 14.88
N GLY A 204 4.16 -4.09 15.30
CA GLY A 204 5.38 -3.38 15.66
C GLY A 204 6.10 -4.04 16.83
N CYS A 205 5.37 -4.40 17.89
CA CYS A 205 5.91 -5.13 19.03
C CYS A 205 6.47 -6.50 18.63
N PHE A 206 5.75 -7.25 17.80
CA PHE A 206 6.20 -8.54 17.28
C PHE A 206 7.48 -8.42 16.46
N PHE A 207 7.54 -7.41 15.58
CA PHE A 207 8.72 -7.15 14.76
C PHE A 207 9.94 -6.75 15.59
N LEU A 208 9.76 -5.82 16.54
CA LEU A 208 10.81 -5.44 17.49
C LEU A 208 11.29 -6.63 18.31
N TYR A 209 10.35 -7.48 18.77
CA TYR A 209 10.68 -8.71 19.49
C TYR A 209 11.61 -9.60 18.68
N GLN A 210 11.24 -9.93 17.44
CA GLN A 210 12.03 -10.82 16.61
C GLN A 210 13.42 -10.27 16.26
N GLU A 211 13.52 -8.98 15.96
CA GLU A 211 14.80 -8.41 15.51
C GLU A 211 15.77 -8.14 16.68
N LEU A 212 15.24 -7.89 17.89
CA LEU A 212 16.05 -7.59 19.08
C LEU A 212 16.36 -8.82 19.95
N ILE A 213 15.57 -9.90 19.90
CA ILE A 213 15.85 -11.12 20.67
C ILE A 213 17.23 -11.74 20.44
N PRO A 214 17.78 -11.78 19.20
CA PRO A 214 19.08 -12.40 18.99
C PRO A 214 20.22 -11.48 19.43
N GLN A 215 19.95 -10.20 19.70
CA GLN A 215 20.97 -9.17 19.92
C GLN A 215 20.98 -8.60 21.34
N THR A 216 19.94 -8.86 22.15
CA THR A 216 19.74 -8.15 23.43
C THR A 216 19.22 -9.05 24.54
N ASN A 217 19.42 -8.60 25.79
CA ASN A 217 18.88 -9.27 26.98
C ASN A 217 17.37 -8.99 27.14
N TYR A 218 16.63 -9.94 27.69
CA TYR A 218 15.18 -9.85 27.93
C TYR A 218 14.74 -8.60 28.72
N ARG A 219 15.55 -8.11 29.68
CA ARG A 219 15.27 -6.87 30.42
C ARG A 219 15.31 -5.62 29.53
N ILE A 220 16.24 -5.58 28.58
CA ILE A 220 16.37 -4.46 27.64
C ILE A 220 15.20 -4.50 26.65
N LEU A 221 14.86 -5.69 26.18
CA LEU A 221 13.74 -5.93 25.29
C LEU A 221 12.41 -5.46 25.89
N THR A 222 12.11 -5.89 27.12
CA THR A 222 10.89 -5.47 27.84
C THR A 222 10.85 -3.97 28.06
N THR A 223 11.98 -3.35 28.42
CA THR A 223 12.08 -1.89 28.56
C THR A 223 11.81 -1.17 27.24
N LEU A 224 12.38 -1.65 26.12
CA LEU A 224 12.16 -1.07 24.79
C LEU A 224 10.71 -1.21 24.34
N LEU A 225 10.08 -2.38 24.56
CA LEU A 225 8.66 -2.58 24.25
C LEU A 225 7.76 -1.68 25.07
N LEU A 226 8.08 -1.48 26.36
CA LEU A 226 7.33 -0.57 27.22
C LEU A 226 7.47 0.88 26.73
N PHE A 227 8.69 1.32 26.37
CA PHE A 227 8.91 2.64 25.78
C PHE A 227 8.19 2.82 24.44
N PHE A 228 8.18 1.80 23.59
CA PHE A 228 7.43 1.81 22.33
C PHE A 228 5.93 2.04 22.60
N GLY A 229 5.33 1.28 23.54
CA GLY A 229 3.96 1.51 24.00
C GLY A 229 3.69 2.91 24.50
N LEU A 230 4.60 3.45 25.31
CA LEU A 230 4.44 4.75 25.94
C LEU A 230 4.53 5.92 24.94
N ILE A 231 5.37 5.80 23.92
CA ILE A 231 5.51 6.80 22.84
C ILE A 231 4.27 6.83 21.94
N PHE A 232 3.67 5.67 21.65
CA PHE A 232 2.51 5.58 20.76
C PHE A 232 1.15 5.70 21.46
N PHE A 233 1.14 5.74 22.80
CA PHE A 233 -0.07 5.93 23.59
C PHE A 233 -0.86 7.20 23.18
N PRO A 234 -0.23 8.37 22.95
CA PRO A 234 -0.94 9.58 22.51
C PRO A 234 -1.47 9.49 21.07
N THR A 235 -1.00 8.54 20.27
CA THR A 235 -1.38 8.39 18.85
C THR A 235 -2.21 7.13 18.61
N LEU A 236 -2.88 6.60 19.65
CA LEU A 236 -3.72 5.41 19.52
C LEU A 236 -4.93 5.63 18.58
N GLU A 237 -5.36 6.87 18.43
CA GLU A 237 -6.47 7.22 17.54
C GLU A 237 -6.02 7.38 16.08
N THR A 238 -4.70 7.39 15.82
CA THR A 238 -4.14 7.62 14.49
C THR A 238 -3.36 6.41 13.98
N PRO A 239 -4.05 5.43 13.36
CA PRO A 239 -3.38 4.23 12.85
C PRO A 239 -2.30 4.56 11.82
N GLY A 240 -2.46 5.65 11.06
CA GLY A 240 -1.49 6.15 10.09
C GLY A 240 -0.11 6.45 10.65
N VAL A 241 -0.03 7.08 11.83
CA VAL A 241 1.26 7.41 12.46
C VAL A 241 1.99 6.13 12.85
N ILE A 242 1.28 5.20 13.52
CA ILE A 242 1.86 3.92 13.94
C ILE A 242 2.26 3.07 12.73
N ALA A 243 1.44 3.04 11.67
CA ALA A 243 1.75 2.37 10.42
C ALA A 243 3.05 2.89 9.79
N SER A 244 3.22 4.22 9.69
CA SER A 244 4.46 4.81 9.17
C SER A 244 5.68 4.44 10.02
N PHE A 245 5.57 4.45 11.35
CA PHE A 245 6.66 4.02 12.23
C PHE A 245 6.99 2.53 12.08
N LEU A 246 5.98 1.66 11.94
CA LEU A 246 6.18 0.24 11.64
C LEU A 246 6.97 0.10 10.34
N VAL A 247 6.60 0.82 9.28
CA VAL A 247 7.31 0.77 8.00
C VAL A 247 8.75 1.29 8.16
N ILE A 248 9.00 2.37 8.90
CA ILE A 248 10.36 2.87 9.20
C ILE A 248 11.20 1.78 9.89
N LEU A 249 10.63 1.10 10.89
CA LEU A 249 11.33 0.03 11.61
C LEU A 249 11.70 -1.11 10.69
N VAL A 250 10.75 -1.58 9.88
CA VAL A 250 10.98 -2.68 8.93
C VAL A 250 11.97 -2.28 7.84
N SER A 251 11.83 -1.09 7.28
CA SER A 251 12.69 -0.61 6.20
C SER A 251 14.13 -0.39 6.66
N PHE A 252 14.32 0.12 7.89
CA PHE A 252 15.64 0.28 8.48
C PHE A 252 16.29 -1.07 8.80
N ALA A 253 15.55 -1.99 9.43
CA ALA A 253 16.06 -3.31 9.78
C ALA A 253 16.47 -4.14 8.56
N LYS A 254 15.72 -4.03 7.46
CA LYS A 254 15.98 -4.79 6.22
C LYS A 254 16.80 -4.01 5.19
N GLY A 255 17.13 -2.74 5.45
CA GLY A 255 18.00 -1.94 4.58
C GLY A 255 17.35 -1.48 3.27
N TYR A 256 16.03 -1.26 3.23
CA TYR A 256 15.32 -0.78 2.05
C TYR A 256 15.20 0.76 2.05
N PRO A 257 16.07 1.51 1.32
CA PRO A 257 16.11 2.98 1.41
C PRO A 257 14.83 3.64 0.87
N PHE A 258 14.27 3.11 -0.23
CA PHE A 258 13.05 3.66 -0.83
C PHE A 258 11.85 3.57 0.13
N LEU A 259 11.69 2.43 0.81
CA LEU A 259 10.66 2.22 1.82
C LEU A 259 10.81 3.22 2.97
N THR A 260 12.05 3.49 3.41
CA THR A 260 12.31 4.49 4.45
C THR A 260 11.88 5.90 4.03
N TYR A 261 12.19 6.33 2.80
CA TYR A 261 11.76 7.65 2.31
C TYR A 261 10.23 7.75 2.20
N LEU A 262 9.58 6.71 1.70
CA LEU A 262 8.11 6.63 1.62
C LEU A 262 7.48 6.68 3.02
N ALA A 263 8.08 6.00 3.99
CA ALA A 263 7.61 5.98 5.37
C ALA A 263 7.75 7.35 6.05
N TRP A 264 8.84 8.07 5.81
CA TRP A 264 8.99 9.45 6.28
C TRP A 264 7.98 10.41 5.63
N ALA A 265 7.80 10.32 4.30
CA ALA A 265 6.82 11.16 3.60
C ALA A 265 5.41 10.90 4.12
N SER A 266 5.02 9.63 4.29
CA SER A 266 3.73 9.27 4.86
C SER A 266 3.59 9.71 6.32
N LEU A 267 4.63 9.57 7.14
CA LEU A 267 4.61 10.04 8.54
C LEU A 267 4.27 11.53 8.61
N VAL A 268 4.93 12.35 7.78
CA VAL A 268 4.66 13.79 7.69
C VAL A 268 3.22 14.06 7.26
N LEU A 269 2.72 13.37 6.22
CA LEU A 269 1.34 13.50 5.75
C LEU A 269 0.32 13.11 6.83
N PHE A 270 0.52 11.99 7.53
CA PHE A 270 -0.35 11.52 8.60
C PHE A 270 -0.33 12.47 9.80
N TYR A 271 0.84 13.01 10.12
CA TYR A 271 0.98 13.97 11.21
C TYR A 271 0.24 15.28 10.92
N PHE A 272 0.36 15.80 9.68
CA PHE A 272 -0.44 16.95 9.25
C PHE A 272 -1.93 16.63 9.26
N GLY A 273 -2.33 15.47 8.74
CA GLY A 273 -3.72 15.01 8.77
C GLY A 273 -4.28 14.98 10.19
N PHE A 274 -3.56 14.36 11.13
CA PHE A 274 -3.92 14.32 12.54
C PHE A 274 -4.04 15.72 13.17
N TYR A 275 -3.10 16.62 12.86
CA TYR A 275 -3.12 17.97 13.39
C TYR A 275 -4.38 18.75 12.97
N TYR A 276 -4.81 18.58 11.72
CA TYR A 276 -6.04 19.20 11.21
C TYR A 276 -7.32 18.51 11.69
N ASP A 277 -7.26 17.20 11.94
CA ASP A 277 -8.42 16.40 12.34
C ASP A 277 -8.79 16.50 13.81
N LEU A 278 -7.85 16.97 14.64
CA LEU A 278 -8.15 17.29 16.03
C LEU A 278 -9.15 18.46 16.08
N ASP A 279 -10.43 18.15 16.31
CA ASP A 279 -11.50 19.09 16.71
C ASP A 279 -11.29 19.61 18.15
N SER A 280 -10.06 19.97 18.48
CA SER A 280 -9.64 20.45 19.78
C SER A 280 -9.13 21.88 19.72
N THR A 281 -9.17 22.55 20.87
CA THR A 281 -8.60 23.89 20.99
C THR A 281 -7.10 23.86 20.69
N LEU A 282 -6.56 24.97 20.17
CA LEU A 282 -5.11 25.13 19.97
C LEU A 282 -4.29 24.78 21.22
N LEU A 283 -4.87 25.00 22.40
CA LEU A 283 -4.26 24.66 23.69
C LEU A 283 -4.07 23.14 23.85
N GLU A 284 -5.10 22.33 23.61
CA GLU A 284 -5.03 20.87 23.72
C GLU A 284 -4.04 20.28 22.70
N LYS A 285 -4.02 20.80 21.46
CA LYS A 285 -3.01 20.43 20.46
C LYS A 285 -1.60 20.71 20.96
N SER A 286 -1.38 21.87 21.57
CA SER A 286 -0.07 22.24 22.14
C SER A 286 0.33 21.33 23.31
N GLN A 287 -0.62 20.96 24.17
CA GLN A 287 -0.36 20.06 25.30
C GLN A 287 -0.01 18.64 24.85
N MET A 288 -0.71 18.11 23.84
CA MET A 288 -0.39 16.80 23.27
C MET A 288 0.97 16.78 22.57
N MET A 289 1.29 17.82 21.79
CA MET A 289 2.61 17.95 21.14
C MET A 289 3.74 18.12 22.16
N PHE A 290 3.53 18.95 23.18
CA PHE A 290 4.52 19.15 24.24
C PHE A 290 4.69 17.88 25.08
N GLY A 291 3.59 17.22 25.45
CA GLY A 291 3.60 15.97 26.21
C GLY A 291 4.30 14.83 25.48
N SER A 292 3.98 14.62 24.20
CA SER A 292 4.66 13.62 23.36
C SER A 292 6.16 13.94 23.20
N SER A 293 6.53 15.20 22.98
CA SER A 293 7.93 15.63 22.91
C SER A 293 8.69 15.41 24.22
N LEU A 294 8.04 15.71 25.36
CA LEU A 294 8.61 15.54 26.69
C LEU A 294 8.77 14.05 27.03
N LEU A 295 7.79 13.21 26.68
CA LEU A 295 7.89 11.76 26.75
C LEU A 295 9.03 11.22 25.88
N PHE A 296 9.20 11.75 24.67
CA PHE A 296 10.32 11.40 23.79
C PHE A 296 11.67 11.81 24.40
N PHE A 297 11.72 12.98 25.04
CA PHE A 297 12.93 13.46 25.71
C PHE A 297 13.28 12.63 26.94
N LEU A 298 12.28 12.31 27.77
CA LEU A 298 12.45 11.44 28.95
C LEU A 298 12.84 10.02 28.55
N SER A 299 12.25 9.47 27.49
CA SER A 299 12.62 8.15 26.99
C SER A 299 14.03 8.13 26.39
N TYR A 300 14.42 9.17 25.63
CA TYR A 300 15.79 9.33 25.17
C TYR A 300 16.79 9.43 26.34
N PHE A 301 16.49 10.23 27.36
CA PHE A 301 17.35 10.37 28.53
C PHE A 301 17.40 9.04 29.33
N GLY A 302 16.27 8.40 29.54
CA GLY A 302 16.17 7.07 30.17
C GLY A 302 17.02 6.03 29.45
N LEU A 303 16.95 5.98 28.11
CA LEU A 303 17.77 5.07 27.31
C LEU A 303 19.26 5.46 27.32
N ARG A 304 19.59 6.75 27.32
CA ARG A 304 20.98 7.26 27.32
C ARG A 304 21.70 7.08 28.65
N PHE A 305 21.00 7.25 29.76
CA PHE A 305 21.54 7.13 31.13
C PHE A 305 21.30 5.76 31.75
N SER A 306 20.55 4.90 31.06
CA SER A 306 20.45 3.50 31.43
C SER A 306 21.85 2.84 31.47
N PRO A 307 22.17 2.08 32.54
CA PRO A 307 23.50 1.51 32.77
C PRO A 307 23.94 0.47 31.71
N PHE A 308 23.13 0.22 30.68
CA PHE A 308 23.40 -0.75 29.61
C PHE A 308 24.38 -0.30 28.53
N ARG A 309 24.89 0.94 28.56
CA ARG A 309 25.91 1.43 27.60
C ARG A 309 27.31 0.83 27.80
N LYS A 310 27.57 0.10 28.90
CA LYS A 310 28.93 -0.33 29.29
C LYS A 310 29.45 -1.64 28.67
N LYS A 311 28.77 -2.24 27.70
CA LYS A 311 29.32 -3.40 26.95
C LYS A 311 29.04 -3.26 25.45
N ARG A 312 29.86 -2.47 24.77
CA ARG A 312 30.17 -2.66 23.35
C ARG A 312 31.67 -2.66 23.20
#